data_AF-A0A7S1WPI0-F1
#
_entry.id   AF-A0A7S1WPI0-F1
#
_cell.length_a   1.000
_cell.length_b   1.000
_cell.length_c   1.000
_cell.angle_alpha   90.00
_cell.angle_beta   90.00
_cell.angle_gamma   90.00
#
_symmetry.space_group_name_H-M   'P 1'
#
loop_
_entity.id
_entity.type
_entity.pdbx_description
1 polymer ?
#
loop_
_entity_poly.entity_id
_entity_poly.type
_entity_poly.pdbx_seq_one_letter_code
_entity_poly.pdbx_strand_id
1 'polypeptide(L)'
;HIGFSQALASVSNDVKLLLQDRLDVAAAEGRSVHVYVTGHSLGGAIASLFALDLAKAEHRTDENPFAEDAAQSRAPVVYTFGSPRLGNAAFRSIYNALVPCTFRIVASRDLVPTLPPSITYRQLGREIWLDDAGELTFVMSWAMRHILPARDSIRCHTMSTYHDLLAMAFRRKWGREFVSRYNCGSPKRNNVSA
;
A
#
# COMPACT_ATOMS: atom_id res chain seq x y z
N HIS A 1 -1.25 -13.48 9.61
CA HIS A 1 -2.40 -13.13 10.48
C HIS A 1 -3.65 -13.86 9.96
N ILE A 2 -4.32 -14.69 10.76
CA ILE A 2 -5.43 -15.56 10.27
C ILE A 2 -6.59 -14.73 9.72
N GLY A 3 -7.03 -13.71 10.47
CA GLY A 3 -8.17 -12.89 10.05
C GLY A 3 -7.97 -12.15 8.72
N PHE A 4 -6.73 -11.74 8.40
CA PHE A 4 -6.46 -11.06 7.13
C PHE A 4 -6.48 -12.04 5.96
N SER A 5 -6.01 -13.27 6.20
CA SER A 5 -6.05 -14.34 5.20
C SER A 5 -7.49 -14.78 4.89
N GLN A 6 -8.36 -14.83 5.92
CA GLN A 6 -9.78 -15.14 5.75
C GLN A 6 -10.51 -14.05 4.97
N ALA A 7 -10.26 -12.78 5.30
CA ALA A 7 -10.85 -11.65 4.59
C ALA A 7 -10.43 -11.59 3.11
N LEU A 8 -9.19 -11.98 2.79
CA LEU A 8 -8.77 -12.12 1.40
C LEU A 8 -9.49 -13.30 0.73
N ALA A 9 -9.53 -14.47 1.39
CA ALA A 9 -10.12 -15.68 0.83
C ALA A 9 -11.59 -15.51 0.43
N SER A 10 -12.35 -14.65 1.13
CA SER A 10 -13.75 -14.39 0.80
C SER A 10 -13.97 -13.60 -0.51
N VAL A 11 -12.92 -12.96 -1.05
CA VAL A 11 -13.03 -12.11 -2.27
C VAL A 11 -12.00 -12.44 -3.35
N SER A 12 -10.97 -13.22 -3.05
CA SER A 12 -9.79 -13.38 -3.93
C SER A 12 -10.16 -13.93 -5.30
N ASN A 13 -11.06 -14.91 -5.38
CA ASN A 13 -11.44 -15.52 -6.66
C ASN A 13 -12.13 -14.52 -7.59
N ASP A 14 -13.12 -13.79 -7.11
CA ASP A 14 -13.87 -12.82 -7.91
C ASP A 14 -12.95 -11.70 -8.42
N VAL A 15 -12.04 -11.22 -7.57
CA VAL A 15 -11.08 -10.16 -7.95
C VAL A 15 -10.07 -10.69 -8.98
N LYS A 16 -9.60 -11.94 -8.86
CA LYS A 16 -8.70 -12.55 -9.84
C LYS A 16 -9.38 -12.75 -11.20
N LEU A 17 -10.62 -13.23 -11.21
CA LEU A 17 -11.37 -13.43 -12.45
C LEU A 17 -11.59 -12.10 -13.18
N LEU A 18 -12.00 -11.06 -12.45
CA LEU A 18 -12.14 -9.73 -13.03
C LEU A 18 -10.80 -9.15 -13.51
N LEU A 19 -9.73 -9.34 -12.74
CA LEU A 19 -8.40 -8.89 -13.16
C LEU A 19 -7.99 -9.59 -14.45
N GLN A 20 -8.20 -10.91 -14.55
CA GLN A 20 -7.85 -11.69 -15.73
C GLN A 20 -8.61 -11.21 -16.97
N ASP A 21 -9.92 -11.01 -16.86
CA ASP A 21 -10.74 -10.44 -17.94
C ASP A 21 -10.16 -9.11 -18.44
N ARG A 22 -9.71 -8.23 -17.54
CA ARG A 22 -9.09 -6.95 -17.92
C ARG A 22 -7.71 -7.09 -18.54
N LEU A 23 -6.92 -8.08 -18.09
CA LEU A 23 -5.62 -8.38 -18.69
C LEU A 23 -5.79 -8.95 -20.11
N ASP A 24 -6.76 -9.86 -20.31
CA ASP A 24 -7.05 -10.46 -21.62
C ASP A 24 -7.51 -9.40 -22.63
N VAL A 25 -8.40 -8.49 -22.21
CA VAL A 25 -8.82 -7.35 -23.04
C VAL A 25 -7.62 -6.45 -23.40
N ALA A 26 -6.74 -6.17 -22.44
CA ALA A 26 -5.54 -5.36 -22.71
C ALA A 26 -4.56 -6.05 -23.66
N ALA A 27 -4.36 -7.36 -23.51
CA ALA A 27 -3.51 -8.17 -24.37
C ALA A 27 -4.06 -8.24 -25.80
N ALA A 28 -5.36 -8.44 -25.97
CA ALA A 28 -6.04 -8.43 -27.27
C ALA A 28 -5.89 -7.07 -28.00
N GLU A 29 -5.78 -5.97 -27.26
CA GLU A 29 -5.52 -4.64 -27.79
C GLU A 29 -4.03 -4.32 -27.96
N GLY A 30 -3.13 -5.27 -27.68
CA GLY A 30 -1.68 -5.09 -27.76
C GLY A 30 -1.11 -4.11 -26.70
N ARG A 31 -1.84 -3.86 -25.61
CA ARG A 31 -1.44 -2.92 -24.55
C ARG A 31 -0.69 -3.65 -23.44
N SER A 32 0.51 -3.17 -23.13
CA SER A 32 1.19 -3.52 -21.88
C SER A 32 0.57 -2.76 -20.71
N VAL A 33 0.22 -3.47 -19.64
CA VAL A 33 -0.42 -2.90 -18.44
C VAL A 33 0.40 -3.19 -17.18
N HIS A 34 0.24 -2.32 -16.19
CA HIS A 34 0.84 -2.50 -14.87
C HIS A 34 -0.24 -2.67 -13.82
N VAL A 35 -0.11 -3.71 -13.00
CA VAL A 35 -1.03 -3.98 -11.90
C VAL A 35 -0.55 -3.25 -10.66
N TYR A 36 -1.37 -2.32 -10.18
CA TYR A 36 -1.17 -1.63 -8.92
C TYR A 36 -2.16 -2.15 -7.88
N VAL A 37 -1.64 -2.59 -6.73
CA VAL A 37 -2.45 -3.05 -5.60
C VAL A 37 -2.30 -2.06 -4.47
N THR A 38 -3.42 -1.55 -3.95
CA THR A 38 -3.41 -0.54 -2.90
C THR A 38 -4.40 -0.84 -1.79
N GLY A 39 -4.15 -0.29 -0.62
CA GLY A 39 -5.05 -0.42 0.50
C GLY A 39 -4.61 0.39 1.72
N HIS A 40 -5.60 0.80 2.50
CA HIS A 40 -5.42 1.51 3.77
C HIS A 40 -5.72 0.59 4.94
N SER A 41 -5.00 0.74 6.06
CA SER A 41 -5.27 0.00 7.29
C SER A 41 -5.27 -1.52 7.06
N LEU A 42 -6.31 -2.21 7.51
CA LEU A 42 -6.64 -3.59 7.19
C LEU A 42 -6.57 -3.88 5.68
N GLY A 43 -7.11 -2.99 4.85
CA GLY A 43 -7.05 -3.09 3.40
C GLY A 43 -5.62 -3.12 2.86
N GLY A 44 -4.67 -2.44 3.50
CA GLY A 44 -3.25 -2.52 3.14
C GLY A 44 -2.63 -3.90 3.42
N ALA A 45 -3.06 -4.54 4.52
CA ALA A 45 -2.64 -5.90 4.83
C ALA A 45 -3.21 -6.91 3.82
N ILE A 46 -4.50 -6.77 3.46
CA ILE A 46 -5.17 -7.58 2.44
C ILE A 46 -4.54 -7.36 1.06
N ALA A 47 -4.27 -6.11 0.67
CA ALA A 47 -3.58 -5.75 -0.56
C ALA A 47 -2.21 -6.45 -0.68
N SER A 48 -1.44 -6.48 0.42
CA SER A 48 -0.16 -7.18 0.45
C SER A 48 -0.34 -8.69 0.28
N LEU A 49 -1.31 -9.32 0.95
CA LEU A 49 -1.59 -10.75 0.75
C LEU A 49 -2.03 -11.05 -0.68
N PHE A 50 -2.87 -10.20 -1.26
CA PHE A 50 -3.37 -10.38 -2.62
C PHE A 50 -2.24 -10.27 -3.65
N ALA A 51 -1.36 -9.29 -3.51
CA ALA A 51 -0.19 -9.15 -4.37
C ALA A 51 0.74 -10.37 -4.33
N LEU A 52 0.90 -10.99 -3.14
CA LEU A 52 1.65 -12.25 -3.01
C LEU A 52 0.96 -13.42 -3.71
N ASP A 53 -0.37 -13.47 -3.61
CA ASP A 53 -1.18 -14.51 -4.24
C ASP A 53 -1.11 -14.42 -5.78
N LEU A 54 -1.15 -13.20 -6.33
CA LEU A 54 -0.89 -12.94 -7.76
C LEU A 54 0.52 -13.37 -8.18
N ALA A 55 1.55 -12.90 -7.48
CA ALA A 55 2.94 -13.25 -7.82
C ALA A 55 3.20 -14.77 -7.75
N LYS A 56 2.56 -15.48 -6.82
CA LYS A 56 2.67 -16.95 -6.74
C LYS A 56 1.99 -17.68 -7.89
N ALA A 57 0.90 -17.15 -8.43
CA ALA A 57 0.26 -17.73 -9.61
C ALA A 57 1.18 -17.62 -10.82
N GLU A 58 1.87 -16.49 -10.97
CA GLU A 58 2.84 -16.23 -12.06
C GLU A 58 4.07 -17.15 -12.03
N HIS A 59 4.45 -17.71 -10.87
CA HIS A 59 5.66 -18.56 -10.74
C HIS A 59 5.40 -20.08 -10.83
N ARG A 60 4.16 -20.53 -11.08
CA ARG A 60 3.78 -21.96 -11.10
C ARG A 60 3.78 -22.59 -12.50
N THR A 61 4.51 -22.02 -13.45
CA THR A 61 4.30 -22.28 -14.87
C THR A 61 5.17 -23.42 -15.42
N ASP A 62 4.75 -24.66 -15.14
CA ASP A 62 4.86 -25.76 -16.12
C ASP A 62 3.49 -26.03 -16.79
N GLU A 63 2.38 -25.57 -16.21
CA GLU A 63 1.00 -25.77 -16.73
C GLU A 63 0.09 -24.55 -16.44
N ASN A 64 0.50 -23.33 -16.83
CA ASN A 64 -0.29 -22.13 -16.54
C ASN A 64 -0.68 -21.38 -17.82
N PRO A 65 -1.98 -21.15 -18.10
CA PRO A 65 -2.42 -20.27 -19.20
C PRO A 65 -1.95 -18.80 -19.09
N PHE A 66 -1.25 -18.45 -18.01
CA PHE A 66 -0.63 -17.14 -17.76
C PHE A 66 0.87 -17.10 -18.13
N ALA A 67 1.43 -18.21 -18.65
CA ALA A 67 2.88 -18.38 -18.84
C ALA A 67 3.41 -17.99 -20.22
N GLU A 68 2.56 -17.95 -21.25
CA GLU A 68 3.07 -17.95 -22.63
C GLU A 68 3.52 -16.57 -23.15
N ASP A 69 3.15 -15.48 -22.48
CA ASP A 69 3.62 -14.14 -22.84
C ASP A 69 4.53 -13.54 -21.75
N ALA A 70 5.76 -14.04 -21.69
CA ALA A 70 6.86 -13.54 -20.85
C ALA A 70 7.19 -12.04 -21.02
N ALA A 71 6.44 -11.31 -21.86
CA ALA A 71 6.56 -9.87 -22.06
C ALA A 71 5.66 -9.03 -21.12
N GLN A 72 4.62 -9.61 -20.49
CA GLN A 72 3.54 -8.79 -19.89
C GLN A 72 3.20 -9.08 -18.42
N SER A 73 3.65 -10.18 -17.82
CA SER A 73 3.40 -10.44 -16.40
C SER A 73 4.55 -9.92 -15.53
N ARG A 74 4.44 -8.65 -15.10
CA ARG A 74 5.36 -8.06 -14.11
C ARG A 74 4.72 -8.17 -12.74
N ALA A 75 5.51 -8.60 -11.75
CA ALA A 75 5.10 -8.62 -10.36
C ALA A 75 4.39 -7.30 -9.97
N PRO A 76 3.26 -7.38 -9.23
CA PRO A 76 2.43 -6.22 -8.94
C PRO A 76 3.19 -5.16 -8.13
N VAL A 77 2.88 -3.89 -8.39
CA VAL A 77 3.38 -2.76 -7.60
C VAL A 77 2.40 -2.50 -6.46
N VAL A 78 2.91 -2.44 -5.23
CA VAL A 78 2.07 -2.33 -4.04
C VAL A 78 2.31 -1.01 -3.31
N TYR A 79 1.24 -0.27 -3.06
CA TYR A 79 1.26 0.93 -2.21
C TYR A 79 0.28 0.75 -1.06
N THR A 80 0.73 0.77 0.18
CA THR A 80 -0.16 0.69 1.34
C THR A 80 -0.05 1.89 2.25
N PHE A 81 -1.16 2.26 2.89
CA PHE A 81 -1.26 3.42 3.78
C PHE A 81 -1.64 2.95 5.17
N GLY A 82 -0.80 3.21 6.18
CA GLY A 82 -1.10 2.81 7.56
C GLY A 82 -1.23 1.30 7.78
N SER A 83 -0.62 0.47 6.93
CA SER A 83 -0.81 -0.99 7.00
C SER A 83 -0.18 -1.61 8.25
N PRO A 84 -0.90 -2.47 9.00
CA PRO A 84 -0.36 -3.20 10.14
C PRO A 84 0.64 -4.28 9.69
N ARG A 85 1.42 -4.80 10.65
CA ARG A 85 2.31 -5.95 10.43
C ARG A 85 1.47 -7.21 10.12
N LEU A 86 1.96 -8.04 9.20
CA LEU A 86 1.15 -9.09 8.57
C LEU A 86 1.58 -10.52 8.93
N GLY A 87 2.89 -10.77 8.94
CA GLY A 87 3.45 -12.10 9.10
C GLY A 87 4.80 -12.08 9.81
N ASN A 88 5.39 -13.25 10.00
CA ASN A 88 6.68 -13.41 10.68
C ASN A 88 7.88 -13.10 9.76
N ALA A 89 9.10 -13.35 10.23
CA ALA A 89 10.32 -13.12 9.46
C ALA A 89 10.40 -13.97 8.18
N ALA A 90 10.03 -15.25 8.25
CA ALA A 90 10.02 -16.14 7.08
C ALA A 90 9.04 -15.63 6.01
N PHE A 91 7.84 -15.22 6.43
CA PHE A 91 6.85 -14.63 5.53
C PHE A 91 7.36 -13.34 4.88
N ARG A 92 8.03 -12.44 5.63
CA ARG A 92 8.66 -11.24 5.07
C ARG A 92 9.68 -11.59 3.99
N SER A 93 10.54 -12.59 4.22
CA SER A 93 11.57 -12.98 3.26
C SER A 93 10.96 -13.47 1.95
N ILE A 94 9.97 -14.36 2.03
CA ILE A 94 9.25 -14.87 0.85
C ILE A 94 8.53 -13.73 0.12
N TYR A 95 7.81 -12.89 0.87
CA TYR A 95 7.05 -11.79 0.29
C TYR A 95 7.96 -10.80 -0.45
N ASN A 96 9.05 -10.36 0.18
CA ASN A 96 9.94 -9.36 -0.41
C ASN A 96 10.68 -9.88 -1.64
N ALA A 97 10.85 -11.21 -1.78
CA ALA A 97 11.43 -11.82 -2.97
C ALA A 97 10.44 -11.82 -4.15
N LEU A 98 9.18 -12.18 -3.88
CA LEU A 98 8.15 -12.31 -4.92
C LEU A 98 7.48 -10.98 -5.29
N VAL A 99 7.43 -10.01 -4.36
CA VAL A 99 6.80 -8.70 -4.55
C VAL A 99 7.79 -7.59 -4.15
N PRO A 100 8.85 -7.36 -4.94
CA PRO A 100 9.92 -6.42 -4.58
C PRO A 100 9.48 -4.95 -4.67
N CYS A 101 8.39 -4.67 -5.37
CA CYS A 101 7.85 -3.33 -5.60
C CYS A 101 6.78 -2.93 -4.57
N THR A 102 7.04 -3.20 -3.28
CA THR A 102 6.14 -2.83 -2.19
C THR A 102 6.62 -1.62 -1.42
N PHE A 103 5.80 -0.58 -1.41
CA PHE A 103 6.01 0.68 -0.71
C PHE A 103 4.90 0.92 0.30
N ARG A 104 5.28 1.36 1.49
CA ARG A 104 4.33 1.57 2.57
C ARG A 104 4.47 2.96 3.11
N ILE A 105 3.42 3.73 2.92
CA ILE A 105 3.30 5.08 3.37
C ILE A 105 2.87 5.01 4.83
N VAL A 106 3.66 5.62 5.71
CA VAL A 106 3.42 5.66 7.16
C VAL A 106 3.44 7.10 7.63
N ALA A 107 2.33 7.58 8.18
CA ALA A 107 2.25 8.89 8.79
C ALA A 107 3.01 8.91 10.14
N SER A 108 3.60 10.05 10.45
CA SER A 108 4.47 10.34 11.59
C SER A 108 4.04 9.69 12.90
N ARG A 109 2.77 9.90 13.27
CA ARG A 109 2.17 9.52 14.56
C ARG A 109 1.20 8.35 14.46
N ASP A 110 1.06 7.74 13.29
CA ASP A 110 0.14 6.62 13.11
C ASP A 110 0.64 5.36 13.85
N LEU A 111 -0.15 4.93 14.83
CA LEU A 111 0.12 3.75 15.66
C LEU A 111 -0.10 2.42 14.90
N VAL A 112 -0.98 2.35 13.90
CA VAL A 112 -1.38 1.07 13.30
C VAL A 112 -0.22 0.32 12.63
N PRO A 113 0.71 0.98 11.92
CA PRO A 113 1.93 0.35 11.41
C PRO A 113 2.87 -0.21 12.50
N THR A 114 2.64 0.06 13.77
CA THR A 114 3.39 -0.56 14.87
C THR A 114 2.69 -1.77 15.48
N LEU A 115 1.57 -2.22 14.91
CA LEU A 115 0.78 -3.35 15.40
C LEU A 115 0.67 -4.46 14.35
N PRO A 116 0.61 -5.75 14.74
CA PRO A 116 0.93 -6.30 16.06
C PRO A 116 2.41 -6.13 16.43
N PRO A 117 2.83 -6.36 17.70
CA PRO A 117 4.20 -6.14 18.17
C PRO A 117 5.29 -6.81 17.34
N SER A 118 6.46 -6.18 17.26
CA SER A 118 7.55 -6.62 16.37
C SER A 118 8.27 -7.86 16.86
N ILE A 119 7.96 -8.40 18.03
CA ILE A 119 8.58 -9.62 18.53
C ILE A 119 8.24 -10.83 17.64
N THR A 120 6.99 -10.90 17.18
CA THR A 120 6.47 -12.00 16.35
C THR A 120 6.14 -11.58 14.92
N TYR A 121 5.77 -10.31 14.71
CA TYR A 121 5.37 -9.81 13.40
C TYR A 121 6.41 -8.88 12.79
N ARG A 122 6.62 -9.04 11.48
CA ARG A 122 7.51 -8.22 10.66
C ARG A 122 6.69 -7.43 9.65
N GLN A 123 7.24 -6.26 9.40
CA GLN A 123 6.81 -5.38 8.37
C GLN A 123 7.35 -5.85 7.01
N LEU A 124 6.67 -5.54 5.90
CA LEU A 124 7.01 -5.95 4.52
C LEU A 124 7.50 -4.76 3.68
N GLY A 125 8.16 -5.02 2.57
CA GLY A 125 8.55 -3.97 1.62
C GLY A 125 9.39 -2.84 2.22
N ARG A 126 9.34 -1.68 1.57
CA ARG A 126 10.03 -0.45 1.97
C ARG A 126 9.09 0.51 2.68
N GLU A 127 9.55 1.13 3.76
CA GLU A 127 8.80 2.17 4.47
C GLU A 127 9.11 3.54 3.86
N ILE A 128 8.08 4.32 3.60
CA ILE A 128 8.12 5.73 3.26
C ILE A 128 7.44 6.44 4.41
N TRP A 129 8.23 7.11 5.24
CA TRP A 129 7.74 7.82 6.42
C TRP A 129 7.44 9.28 6.04
N LEU A 130 6.23 9.72 6.38
CA LEU A 130 5.73 11.08 6.18
C LEU A 130 5.74 11.83 7.51
N ASP A 131 6.50 12.91 7.60
CA ASP A 131 6.51 13.75 8.79
C ASP A 131 5.36 14.77 8.81
N ASP A 132 5.15 15.44 9.95
CA ASP A 132 4.09 16.44 10.12
C ASP A 132 4.27 17.68 9.22
N ALA A 133 5.47 17.87 8.65
CA ALA A 133 5.83 18.95 7.73
C ALA A 133 5.78 18.52 6.24
N GLY A 134 5.33 17.30 5.95
CA GLY A 134 5.28 16.75 4.60
C GLY A 134 6.63 16.33 4.02
N GLU A 135 7.68 16.14 4.83
CA GLU A 135 8.93 15.55 4.34
C GLU A 135 8.81 14.03 4.18
N LEU A 136 9.43 13.53 3.10
CA LEU A 136 9.45 12.11 2.73
C LEU A 136 10.77 11.48 3.12
N THR A 137 10.75 10.59 4.11
CA THR A 137 11.92 9.80 4.53
C THR A 137 11.83 8.38 4.00
N PHE A 138 12.76 7.99 3.12
CA PHE A 138 12.80 6.66 2.50
C PHE A 138 13.69 5.65 3.26
N VAL A 139 14.60 6.13 4.10
CA VAL A 139 15.48 5.30 4.92
C VAL A 139 15.42 5.82 6.35
N MET A 140 14.78 5.04 7.20
CA MET A 140 14.62 5.36 8.61
C MET A 140 15.77 4.65 9.36
N SER A 141 16.82 5.38 9.72
CA SER A 141 17.96 4.83 10.48
C SER A 141 17.59 4.53 11.94
N TRP A 142 18.34 3.66 12.63
CA TRP A 142 18.08 3.41 14.06
C TRP A 142 18.05 4.72 14.88
N ALA A 143 18.96 5.66 14.61
CA ALA A 143 19.02 6.94 15.31
C ALA A 143 17.76 7.78 15.07
N MET A 144 17.29 7.86 13.82
CA MET A 144 16.05 8.57 13.50
C MET A 144 14.84 7.97 14.23
N ARG A 145 14.80 6.65 14.45
CA ARG A 145 13.71 5.97 15.18
C ARG A 145 13.52 6.49 16.59
N HIS A 146 14.60 6.94 17.22
CA HIS A 146 14.62 7.40 18.61
C HIS A 146 14.52 8.92 18.74
N ILE A 147 14.77 9.66 17.67
CA ILE A 147 14.67 11.13 17.64
C ILE A 147 13.28 11.58 17.17
N LEU A 148 12.64 10.80 16.29
CA LEU A 148 11.34 11.13 15.74
C LEU A 148 10.21 10.94 16.78
N PRO A 149 9.08 11.67 16.63
CA PRO A 149 7.93 11.52 17.52
C PRO A 149 7.45 10.08 17.60
N ALA A 150 6.96 9.69 18.78
CA ALA A 150 6.36 8.37 18.95
C ALA A 150 5.15 8.19 18.04
N ARG A 151 4.99 6.97 17.51
CA ARG A 151 3.80 6.54 16.78
C ARG A 151 2.74 6.12 17.80
N ASP A 152 1.92 7.06 18.24
CA ASP A 152 1.07 6.90 19.43
C ASP A 152 -0.41 7.22 19.20
N SER A 153 -0.80 7.65 17.98
CA SER A 153 -2.14 8.17 17.74
C SER A 153 -2.90 7.41 16.66
N ILE A 154 -4.01 6.79 17.07
CA ILE A 154 -5.00 6.25 16.12
C ILE A 154 -5.71 7.36 15.32
N ARG A 155 -5.71 8.61 15.81
CA ARG A 155 -6.33 9.73 15.10
C ARG A 155 -5.58 10.09 13.82
N CYS A 156 -4.28 9.85 13.79
CA CYS A 156 -3.42 10.06 12.62
C CYS A 156 -3.51 8.90 11.60
N HIS A 157 -4.34 7.89 11.87
CA HIS A 157 -4.52 6.74 11.00
C HIS A 157 -5.51 6.99 9.85
N THR A 158 -6.20 8.13 9.78
CA THR A 158 -7.24 8.36 8.76
C THR A 158 -6.65 8.60 7.37
N MET A 159 -7.35 8.16 6.30
CA MET A 159 -6.91 8.45 4.94
C MET A 159 -6.84 9.95 4.62
N SER A 160 -7.66 10.78 5.27
CA SER A 160 -7.56 12.24 5.16
C SER A 160 -6.19 12.74 5.66
N THR A 161 -5.70 12.21 6.79
CA THR A 161 -4.35 12.55 7.29
C THR A 161 -3.28 12.16 6.27
N TYR A 162 -3.35 10.95 5.73
CA TYR A 162 -2.41 10.48 4.70
C TYR A 162 -2.47 11.36 3.44
N HIS A 163 -3.67 11.71 2.99
CA HIS A 163 -3.89 12.58 1.85
C HIS A 163 -3.27 13.95 2.07
N ASP A 164 -3.52 14.58 3.21
CA ASP A 164 -3.04 15.93 3.51
C ASP A 164 -1.51 15.97 3.63
N LEU A 165 -0.91 14.97 4.28
CA LEU A 165 0.54 14.81 4.37
C LEU A 165 1.19 14.63 2.99
N LEU A 166 0.59 13.79 2.14
CA LEU A 166 1.08 13.62 0.76
C LEU A 166 0.90 14.89 -0.05
N ALA A 167 -0.22 15.59 0.06
CA ALA A 167 -0.45 16.85 -0.63
C ALA A 167 0.57 17.92 -0.21
N MET A 168 0.93 17.97 1.07
CA MET A 168 2.02 18.81 1.56
C MET A 168 3.37 18.39 0.97
N ALA A 169 3.68 17.09 0.98
CA ALA A 169 4.91 16.56 0.40
C ALA A 169 5.05 16.88 -1.09
N PHE A 170 3.96 16.73 -1.85
CA PHE A 170 3.94 17.04 -3.27
C PHE A 170 4.14 18.54 -3.53
N ARG A 171 3.45 19.39 -2.76
CA ARG A 171 3.62 20.85 -2.82
C ARG A 171 5.06 21.26 -2.54
N ARG A 172 5.66 20.68 -1.50
CA ARG A 172 7.03 21.00 -1.09
C ARG A 172 8.07 20.58 -2.11
N LYS A 173 7.94 19.37 -2.68
CA LYS A 173 8.94 18.81 -3.59
C LYS A 173 8.79 19.28 -5.04
N TRP A 174 7.59 19.59 -5.50
CA TRP A 174 7.33 19.92 -6.90
C TRP A 174 6.62 21.26 -7.15
N GLY A 175 6.30 22.03 -6.11
CA GLY A 175 5.68 23.36 -6.26
C GLY A 175 4.28 23.35 -6.88
N ARG A 176 3.61 22.19 -6.95
CA ARG A 176 2.25 22.04 -7.50
C ARG A 176 1.27 21.72 -6.39
N GLU A 177 0.13 22.39 -6.37
CA GLU A 177 -1.00 21.98 -5.51
C GLU A 177 -1.53 20.63 -5.97
N PHE A 178 -1.66 19.70 -5.02
CA PHE A 178 -2.41 18.48 -5.26
C PHE A 178 -3.90 18.83 -5.26
N VAL A 179 -4.48 19.03 -6.44
CA VAL A 179 -5.92 19.23 -6.59
C VAL A 179 -6.60 17.88 -6.45
N SER A 180 -7.07 17.56 -5.25
CA SER A 180 -7.97 16.42 -5.05
C SER A 180 -9.25 16.66 -5.85
N ARG A 181 -9.51 15.82 -6.86
CA ARG A 181 -10.80 15.83 -7.56
C ARG A 181 -11.93 15.21 -6.72
N TYR A 182 -11.66 14.76 -5.50
CA TYR A 182 -12.65 14.25 -4.56
C TYR A 182 -12.99 15.32 -3.54
N ASN A 183 -13.86 16.25 -3.95
CA ASN A 183 -14.45 17.24 -3.07
C ASN A 183 -15.59 16.55 -2.29
N CYS A 184 -15.27 15.83 -1.21
CA CYS A 184 -16.29 15.44 -0.23
C CYS A 184 -16.62 16.69 0.58
N GLY A 185 -17.77 17.30 0.25
CA GLY A 185 -18.20 18.59 0.76
C GLY A 185 -18.15 18.65 2.29
N SER A 186 -17.33 19.56 2.81
CA SER A 186 -17.55 20.15 4.12
C SER A 186 -18.10 21.56 3.91
N PRO A 187 -19.14 21.97 4.66
CA PRO A 187 -19.81 23.24 4.42
C PRO A 187 -18.85 24.38 4.74
N LYS A 188 -18.74 25.33 3.80
CA LYS A 188 -18.04 26.60 4.03
C LYS A 188 -18.62 27.24 5.28
N ARG A 189 -17.79 27.46 6.31
CA ARG A 189 -18.11 28.41 7.38
C ARG A 189 -18.18 29.79 6.74
N ASN A 190 -19.39 30.31 6.56
CA ASN A 190 -19.59 31.70 6.22
C ASN A 190 -19.13 32.54 7.41
N ASN A 191 -18.04 33.28 7.24
CA ASN A 191 -17.78 34.46 8.06
C ASN A 191 -18.86 35.48 7.73
N VAL A 192 -19.78 35.71 8.66
CA VAL A 192 -20.63 36.91 8.64
C VAL A 192 -19.90 37.95 9.47
N SER A 193 -19.30 38.91 8.79
CA SER A 193 -18.90 40.20 9.34
C SER A 193 -19.97 41.22 8.96
N ALA A 194 -20.74 41.66 9.96
CA ALA A 194 -21.41 42.95 10.03
C ALA A 194 -21.67 43.25 11.51
#